data_AF-A0A0M0JVN1-F1
#
_entry.id   AF-A0A0M0JVN1-F1
#
_cell.length_a   1.000
_cell.length_b   1.000
_cell.length_c   1.000
_cell.angle_alpha   90.00
_cell.angle_beta   90.00
_cell.angle_gamma   90.00
#
_symmetry.space_group_name_H-M   'P 1'
#
loop_
_entity.id
_entity.type
_entity.pdbx_description
1 polymer ?
#
loop_
_entity_poly.entity_id
_entity_poly.type
_entity_poly.pdbx_seq_one_letter_code
_entity_poly.pdbx_strand_id
1 'polypeptide(L)'
;MVEHPLYAPEDPAAVYNVEGAYDWADLRVEERFRKALADPSVGRIILDGTGTKVARRKGRMAAARAAGFRVKILYVRVTLETAKRRNLRRHRVVPLETLRRYEEQLTEAVRMSGVDADEVEILDNDVDVHVGDVDATP
;
A
#
# COMPACT_ATOMS: atom_id res chain seq x y z
N MET A 1 9.08 10.70 -12.01
CA MET A 1 8.45 9.38 -11.82
C MET A 1 9.37 8.35 -12.47
N VAL A 2 9.57 7.15 -11.91
CA VAL A 2 10.42 6.12 -12.56
C VAL A 2 9.48 5.12 -13.21
N GLU A 3 9.62 4.94 -14.51
CA GLU A 3 8.74 4.09 -15.32
C GLU A 3 9.32 2.69 -15.48
N HIS A 4 8.43 1.70 -15.60
CA HIS A 4 8.83 0.32 -15.84
C HIS A 4 9.50 0.22 -17.22
N PRO A 5 10.62 -0.51 -17.41
CA PRO A 5 11.35 -0.54 -18.68
C PRO A 5 10.54 -1.05 -19.86
N LEU A 6 9.51 -1.85 -19.58
CA LEU A 6 8.58 -2.39 -20.58
C LEU A 6 7.28 -1.57 -20.71
N TYR A 7 7.15 -0.45 -19.98
CA TYR A 7 5.94 0.37 -20.03
C TYR A 7 5.79 1.00 -21.42
N ALA A 8 4.67 0.71 -22.09
CA ALA A 8 4.30 1.28 -23.37
C ALA A 8 3.02 2.13 -23.17
N PRO A 9 3.04 3.45 -23.45
CA PRO A 9 1.85 4.30 -23.30
C PRO A 9 0.64 3.84 -24.13
N GLU A 10 0.90 3.25 -25.29
CA GLU A 10 -0.09 2.69 -26.22
C GLU A 10 -0.72 1.37 -25.74
N ASP A 11 -0.03 0.62 -24.88
CA ASP A 11 -0.58 -0.55 -24.19
C ASP A 11 -0.01 -0.66 -22.75
N PRO A 12 -0.53 0.17 -21.81
CA PRO A 12 -0.05 0.18 -20.44
C PRO A 12 -0.34 -1.13 -19.70
N ALA A 13 -1.28 -1.93 -20.21
CA ALA A 13 -1.69 -3.19 -19.59
C ALA A 13 -0.69 -4.32 -19.89
N ALA A 14 -0.02 -4.29 -21.04
CA ALA A 14 0.96 -5.31 -21.46
C ALA A 14 2.03 -5.60 -20.40
N VAL A 15 2.52 -4.57 -19.69
CA VAL A 15 3.51 -4.71 -18.62
C VAL A 15 3.09 -5.70 -17.54
N TYR A 16 1.78 -5.84 -17.29
CA TYR A 16 1.23 -6.67 -16.24
C TYR A 16 0.87 -8.09 -16.69
N ASN A 17 0.99 -8.39 -17.98
CA ASN A 17 0.71 -9.71 -18.55
C ASN A 17 1.93 -10.64 -18.53
N VAL A 18 3.08 -10.14 -18.04
CA VAL A 18 4.32 -10.91 -17.92
C VAL A 18 4.45 -11.44 -16.49
N GLU A 19 4.91 -12.70 -16.36
CA GLU A 19 5.26 -13.25 -15.06
C GLU A 19 6.34 -12.38 -14.40
N GLY A 20 6.17 -12.04 -13.11
CA GLY A 20 7.11 -11.16 -12.40
C GLY A 20 7.02 -9.67 -12.77
N ALA A 21 5.95 -9.23 -13.46
CA ALA A 21 5.73 -7.81 -13.82
C ALA A 21 5.91 -6.81 -12.66
N TYR A 22 5.64 -7.25 -11.43
CA TYR A 22 5.77 -6.42 -10.23
C TYR A 22 7.13 -6.53 -9.54
N ASP A 23 7.98 -7.50 -9.91
CA ASP A 23 9.27 -7.76 -9.25
C ASP A 23 10.20 -6.56 -9.40
N TRP A 24 10.20 -5.93 -10.58
CA TRP A 24 10.98 -4.71 -10.82
C TRP A 24 10.58 -3.57 -9.87
N ALA A 25 9.28 -3.39 -9.64
CA ALA A 25 8.76 -2.36 -8.75
C ALA A 25 9.06 -2.71 -7.29
N ASP A 26 8.87 -3.97 -6.93
CA ASP A 26 9.17 -4.50 -5.59
C ASP A 26 10.65 -4.33 -5.24
N LEU A 27 11.57 -4.66 -6.15
CA LEU A 27 13.01 -4.47 -5.96
C LEU A 27 13.37 -3.01 -5.69
N ARG A 28 12.76 -2.07 -6.42
CA ARG A 28 12.98 -0.63 -6.21
C ARG A 28 12.44 -0.15 -4.87
N VAL A 29 11.28 -0.64 -4.45
CA VAL A 29 10.73 -0.35 -3.12
C VAL A 29 11.67 -0.86 -2.05
N GLU A 30 12.18 -2.08 -2.17
CA GLU A 30 13.13 -2.65 -1.20
C GLU A 30 14.47 -1.89 -1.15
N GLU A 31 14.99 -1.47 -2.31
CA GLU A 31 16.22 -0.68 -2.38
C GLU A 31 16.03 0.67 -1.67
N ARG A 32 14.95 1.39 -1.98
CA ARG A 32 14.64 2.69 -1.36
C ARG A 32 14.38 2.55 0.13
N PHE A 33 13.66 1.51 0.54
CA PHE A 33 13.41 1.22 1.93
C PHE A 33 14.72 1.02 2.70
N ARG A 34 15.63 0.17 2.19
CA ARG A 34 16.94 -0.05 2.81
C ARG A 34 17.79 1.21 2.88
N LYS A 35 17.81 2.02 1.81
CA LYS A 35 18.52 3.31 1.82
C LYS A 35 17.94 4.27 2.87
N ALA A 36 16.62 4.36 2.96
CA ALA A 36 15.95 5.21 3.93
C ALA A 36 16.18 4.76 5.38
N LEU A 37 16.26 3.45 5.65
CA LEU A 37 16.60 2.94 6.99
C LEU A 37 18.02 3.30 7.43
N ALA A 38 18.95 3.45 6.47
CA ALA A 38 20.34 3.77 6.76
C ALA A 38 20.64 5.27 6.82
N ASP A 39 19.67 6.12 6.42
CA ASP A 39 19.84 7.56 6.35
C ASP A 39 19.28 8.24 7.61
N PRO A 40 20.13 8.79 8.50
CA PRO A 40 19.68 9.41 9.74
C PRO A 40 18.88 10.70 9.53
N SER A 41 18.88 11.28 8.33
CA SER A 41 18.06 12.45 8.01
C SER A 41 16.58 12.08 7.75
N VAL A 42 16.28 10.81 7.53
CA VAL A 42 14.92 10.34 7.25
C VAL A 42 14.16 10.12 8.56
N GLY A 43 13.29 11.08 8.92
CA GLY A 43 12.46 10.99 10.12
C GLY A 43 11.21 10.11 10.00
N ARG A 44 10.74 9.81 8.78
CA ARG A 44 9.53 9.01 8.55
C ARG A 44 9.57 8.27 7.22
N ILE A 45 9.11 7.02 7.23
CA ILE A 45 8.95 6.18 6.04
C ILE A 45 7.50 5.73 5.97
N ILE A 46 6.87 5.92 4.81
CA ILE A 46 5.50 5.46 4.53
C ILE A 46 5.59 4.44 3.40
N LEU A 47 5.12 3.23 3.66
CA LEU A 47 5.02 2.16 2.66
C LEU A 47 3.54 1.88 2.38
N ASP A 48 3.09 2.27 1.20
CA ASP A 48 1.77 1.93 0.70
C ASP A 48 1.75 0.51 0.11
N GLY A 49 0.65 -0.21 0.34
CA GLY A 49 0.45 -1.53 -0.19
C GLY A 49 -0.83 -2.18 0.32
N THR A 50 -1.27 -3.23 -0.37
CA THR A 50 -2.51 -3.97 -0.07
C THR A 50 -2.41 -4.88 1.15
N GLY A 51 -1.24 -5.01 1.76
CA GLY A 51 -1.04 -5.84 2.95
C GLY A 51 -1.14 -7.36 2.74
N THR A 52 -1.24 -7.84 1.50
CA THR A 52 -1.46 -9.27 1.18
C THR A 52 -0.20 -10.14 1.31
N LYS A 53 1.00 -9.55 1.27
CA LYS A 53 2.28 -10.27 1.41
C LYS A 53 2.80 -10.22 2.85
N VAL A 54 2.21 -11.05 3.72
CA VAL A 54 2.46 -11.04 5.18
C VAL A 54 3.95 -11.19 5.52
N ALA A 55 4.64 -12.18 4.95
CA ALA A 55 6.06 -12.44 5.25
C ALA A 55 6.95 -11.24 4.94
N ARG A 56 6.75 -10.60 3.78
CA ARG A 56 7.47 -9.39 3.39
C ARG A 56 7.22 -8.24 4.35
N ARG A 57 5.96 -8.03 4.74
CA ARG A 57 5.61 -7.00 5.72
C ARG A 57 6.31 -7.25 7.05
N LYS A 58 6.28 -8.48 7.58
CA LYS A 58 6.99 -8.85 8.82
C LYS A 58 8.49 -8.54 8.75
N GLY A 59 9.14 -8.93 7.65
CA GLY A 59 10.56 -8.63 7.43
C GLY A 59 10.86 -7.13 7.45
N ARG A 60 10.03 -6.31 6.78
CA ARG A 60 10.17 -4.85 6.78
C ARG A 60 9.97 -4.23 8.18
N MET A 61 8.98 -4.71 8.94
CA MET A 61 8.75 -4.22 10.31
C MET A 61 9.93 -4.55 11.23
N ALA A 62 10.48 -5.76 11.13
CA ALA A 62 11.66 -6.16 11.89
C ALA A 62 12.89 -5.30 11.53
N ALA A 63 13.14 -5.08 10.24
CA ALA A 63 14.23 -4.23 9.77
C ALA A 63 14.08 -2.77 10.22
N ALA A 64 12.87 -2.22 10.16
CA ALA A 64 12.59 -0.86 10.63
C ALA A 64 12.85 -0.71 12.13
N ARG A 65 12.39 -1.65 12.96
CA ARG A 65 12.69 -1.65 14.39
C ARG A 65 14.18 -1.76 14.69
N ALA A 66 14.88 -2.63 13.96
CA ALA A 66 16.34 -2.78 14.12
C ALA A 66 17.10 -1.49 13.79
N ALA A 67 16.55 -0.65 12.90
CA ALA A 67 17.07 0.68 12.59
C ALA A 67 16.57 1.79 13.54
N GLY A 68 15.84 1.45 14.61
CA GLY A 68 15.38 2.41 15.62
C GLY A 68 14.04 3.11 15.30
N PHE A 69 13.33 2.69 14.24
CA PHE A 69 12.02 3.23 13.93
C PHE A 69 10.92 2.60 14.80
N ARG A 70 9.96 3.43 15.22
CA ARG A 70 8.66 2.96 15.68
C ARG A 70 7.80 2.57 14.48
N VAL A 71 7.19 1.40 14.52
CA VAL A 71 6.40 0.81 13.44
C VAL A 71 4.91 0.93 13.76
N LYS A 72 4.20 1.66 12.90
CA LYS A 72 2.74 1.78 12.95
C LYS A 72 2.12 1.18 11.69
N ILE A 73 1.06 0.39 11.85
CA ILE A 73 0.22 -0.03 10.73
C ILE A 73 -1.04 0.83 10.71
N LEU A 74 -1.29 1.49 9.57
CA LEU A 74 -2.54 2.18 9.29
C LEU A 74 -3.37 1.35 8.31
N TYR A 75 -4.53 0.87 8.76
CA TYR A 75 -5.49 0.17 7.92
C TYR A 75 -6.64 1.10 7.55
N VAL A 76 -6.77 1.41 6.27
CA VAL A 76 -7.88 2.20 5.74
C VAL A 76 -9.00 1.26 5.34
N ARG A 77 -10.12 1.29 6.06
CA ARG A 77 -11.30 0.48 5.81
C ARG A 77 -12.32 1.26 5.00
N VAL A 78 -12.89 0.63 3.99
CA VAL A 78 -14.00 1.13 3.19
C VAL A 78 -14.97 -0.02 2.95
N THR A 79 -16.26 0.27 2.86
CA THR A 79 -17.24 -0.72 2.40
C THR A 79 -16.95 -1.13 0.96
N LEU A 80 -17.34 -2.36 0.60
CA LEU A 80 -17.29 -2.84 -0.77
C LEU A 80 -18.06 -1.93 -1.74
N GLU A 81 -19.16 -1.34 -1.29
CA GLU A 81 -19.94 -0.38 -2.08
C GLU A 81 -19.13 0.88 -2.41
N THR A 82 -18.51 1.50 -1.41
CA THR A 82 -17.62 2.64 -1.60
C THR A 82 -16.43 2.28 -2.50
N ALA A 83 -15.80 1.13 -2.29
CA ALA A 83 -14.69 0.66 -3.13
C ALA A 83 -15.12 0.52 -4.60
N LYS A 84 -16.28 -0.07 -4.88
CA LYS A 84 -16.85 -0.20 -6.24
C LYS A 84 -17.11 1.16 -6.86
N ARG A 85 -17.80 2.05 -6.14
CA ARG A 85 -18.13 3.41 -6.59
C ARG A 85 -16.87 4.20 -6.96
N ARG A 86 -15.83 4.15 -6.13
CA ARG A 86 -14.54 4.83 -6.39
C ARG A 86 -13.78 4.19 -7.54
N ASN A 87 -13.78 2.86 -7.62
CA ASN A 87 -13.08 2.12 -8.67
C ASN A 87 -13.63 2.44 -10.07
N LEU A 88 -14.94 2.64 -10.21
CA LEU A 88 -15.58 3.07 -11.47
C LEU A 88 -15.13 4.46 -11.94
N ARG A 89 -14.62 5.32 -11.05
CA ARG A 89 -14.12 6.66 -11.37
C ARG A 89 -12.61 6.69 -11.67
N ARG A 90 -11.91 5.55 -11.55
CA ARG A 90 -10.46 5.48 -11.82
C ARG A 90 -10.21 5.40 -13.32
N HIS A 91 -9.12 6.02 -13.76
CA HIS A 91 -8.61 5.85 -15.12
C HIS A 91 -8.39 4.37 -15.48
N ARG A 92 -7.89 3.58 -14.51
CA ARG A 92 -7.79 2.12 -14.62
C ARG A 92 -8.73 1.47 -13.61
N VAL A 93 -9.76 0.81 -14.13
CA VAL A 93 -10.75 0.06 -13.36
C VAL A 93 -10.18 -1.31 -12.98
N VAL A 94 -10.24 -1.64 -11.70
CA VAL A 94 -9.89 -2.98 -11.18
C VAL A 94 -11.10 -3.91 -11.36
N PRO A 95 -10.94 -5.15 -11.82
CA PRO A 95 -12.07 -6.08 -11.94
C PRO A 95 -12.76 -6.37 -10.59
N LEU A 96 -14.09 -6.53 -10.61
CA LEU A 96 -14.91 -6.65 -9.40
C LEU A 96 -14.58 -7.89 -8.56
N GLU A 97 -14.24 -9.00 -9.21
CA GLU A 97 -13.78 -10.23 -8.58
C GLU A 97 -12.47 -10.02 -7.81
N THR A 98 -11.59 -9.14 -8.30
CA THR A 98 -10.36 -8.79 -7.60
C THR A 98 -10.65 -7.98 -6.34
N LEU A 99 -11.63 -7.06 -6.38
CA LEU A 99 -12.06 -6.29 -5.21
C LEU A 99 -12.64 -7.19 -4.11
N ARG A 100 -13.51 -8.16 -4.47
CA ARG A 100 -14.08 -9.13 -3.52
C ARG A 100 -12.99 -9.98 -2.86
N ARG A 101 -12.03 -10.46 -3.63
CA ARG A 101 -10.90 -11.23 -3.10
C ARG A 101 -10.09 -10.44 -2.08
N TYR A 102 -9.94 -9.12 -2.25
CA TYR A 102 -9.23 -8.29 -1.27
C TYR A 102 -10.02 -8.11 0.03
N GLU A 103 -11.34 -8.01 -0.01
CA GLU A 103 -12.18 -7.91 1.20
C GLU A 103 -11.95 -9.09 2.16
N GLU A 104 -11.93 -10.31 1.62
CA GLU A 104 -11.66 -11.54 2.38
C GLU A 104 -10.23 -11.56 2.94
N GLN A 105 -9.24 -11.18 2.13
CA GLN A 105 -7.82 -11.21 2.51
C GLN A 105 -7.45 -10.13 3.54
N LEU A 106 -8.08 -8.95 3.48
CA LEU A 106 -7.76 -7.82 4.35
C LEU A 106 -8.18 -8.09 5.79
N THR A 107 -9.31 -8.75 6.00
CA THR A 107 -9.81 -9.07 7.35
C THR A 107 -8.80 -9.94 8.11
N GLU A 108 -8.25 -10.97 7.46
CA GLU A 108 -7.24 -11.84 8.09
C GLU A 108 -5.87 -11.15 8.19
N ALA A 109 -5.49 -10.34 7.20
CA ALA A 109 -4.24 -9.60 7.24
C ALA A 109 -4.18 -8.59 8.40
N VAL A 110 -5.29 -7.90 8.70
CA VAL A 110 -5.40 -6.99 9.86
C VAL A 110 -5.18 -7.76 11.15
N ARG A 111 -5.90 -8.87 11.34
CA ARG A 111 -5.83 -9.71 12.54
C ARG A 111 -4.42 -10.23 12.80
N MET A 112 -3.73 -10.71 11.76
CA MET A 112 -2.40 -11.31 11.88
C MET A 112 -1.27 -10.31 12.13
N SER A 113 -1.45 -9.03 11.80
CA SER A 113 -0.34 -8.07 11.77
C SER A 113 -0.23 -7.21 13.02
N GLY A 114 -1.27 -7.18 13.86
CA GLY A 114 -1.24 -6.41 15.09
C GLY A 114 -0.20 -6.89 16.10
N VAL A 115 0.22 -8.17 16.00
CA VAL A 115 1.24 -8.74 16.89
C VAL A 115 2.64 -8.17 16.63
N ASP A 116 2.91 -7.80 15.37
CA ASP A 116 4.25 -7.40 14.94
C ASP A 116 4.37 -5.87 14.76
N ALA A 117 3.38 -5.07 15.12
CA ALA A 117 3.42 -3.60 15.03
C ALA A 117 3.47 -3.00 16.44
N ASP A 118 4.09 -1.82 16.59
CA ASP A 118 4.08 -1.11 17.88
C ASP A 118 2.73 -0.42 18.09
N GLU A 119 2.05 -0.12 17.00
CA GLU A 119 0.74 0.51 16.98
C GLU A 119 -0.05 0.07 15.75
N VAL A 120 -1.35 -0.12 15.93
CA VAL A 120 -2.29 -0.36 14.83
C VAL A 120 -3.39 0.68 14.92
N GLU A 121 -3.60 1.40 13.82
CA GLU A 121 -4.71 2.32 13.65
C GLU A 121 -5.60 1.81 12.52
N ILE A 122 -6.91 1.82 12.74
CA ILE A 122 -7.91 1.51 11.73
C ILE A 122 -8.67 2.81 11.46
N LEU A 123 -8.63 3.26 10.22
CA LEU A 123 -9.32 4.46 9.76
C LEU A 123 -10.48 4.07 8.84
N ASP A 124 -11.69 4.38 9.25
CA ASP A 124 -12.88 4.25 8.40
C ASP A 124 -12.94 5.41 7.41
N ASN A 125 -12.96 5.09 6.12
CA ASN A 125 -12.89 6.07 5.04
C ASN A 125 -14.01 5.87 4.00
N ASP A 126 -15.23 5.63 4.50
CA ASP A 126 -16.43 5.50 3.67
C ASP A 126 -17.01 6.84 3.19
N VAL A 127 -16.49 7.95 3.71
CA VAL A 127 -16.88 9.30 3.28
C VAL A 127 -16.09 9.73 2.05
N ASP A 128 -16.77 10.24 1.02
CA ASP A 128 -16.13 10.87 -0.12
C ASP A 128 -15.73 12.29 0.29
N VAL A 129 -14.56 12.45 0.90
CA VAL A 129 -13.98 13.77 1.20
C VAL A 129 -13.50 14.42 -0.09
N HIS A 130 -14.00 15.61 -0.40
CA HIS A 130 -13.38 16.45 -1.43
C HIS A 130 -12.09 17.05 -0.85
N VAL A 131 -11.00 17.01 -1.63
CA VAL A 131 -9.66 17.49 -1.22
C VAL A 131 -9.65 19.01 -0.91
N GLY A 132 -10.78 19.71 -1.05
CA GLY A 132 -10.97 21.11 -0.65
C GLY A 132 -11.63 21.35 0.71
N ASP A 133 -12.12 20.30 1.40
CA ASP A 133 -12.88 20.44 2.66
C ASP A 133 -12.02 20.32 3.93
N VAL A 134 -10.70 20.13 3.78
CA VAL A 134 -9.77 20.16 4.92
C VAL A 134 -9.41 21.61 5.20
N ASP A 135 -10.17 22.23 6.11
CA ASP A 135 -9.75 23.45 6.78
C ASP A 135 -8.35 23.22 7.36
N ALA A 136 -7.38 23.96 6.81
CA ALA A 136 -6.05 24.12 7.39
C ALA A 136 -6.21 24.86 8.73
N THR A 137 -6.58 24.13 9.77
CA THR A 137 -6.52 24.64 11.14
C THR A 137 -5.10 24.42 11.66
N PRO A 138 -4.45 25.47 12.19
CA PRO A 138 -3.00 25.56 12.39
C PRO A 138 -2.41 24.57 13.41
#